data_AF-A0A962DS97-F1
#
_entry.id   AF-A0A962DS97-F1
#
_cell.length_a   1.000
_cell.length_b   1.000
_cell.length_c   1.000
_cell.angle_alpha   90.00
_cell.angle_beta   90.00
_cell.angle_gamma   90.00
#
_symmetry.space_group_name_H-M   'P 1'
#
loop_
_entity.id
_entity.type
_entity.pdbx_description
1 polymer ?
#
loop_
_entity_poly.entity_id
_entity_poly.type
_entity_poly.pdbx_seq_one_letter_code
_entity_poly.pdbx_strand_id
1 'polypeptide(L)'
;MHRFNEPAPMREELREWRIARLRIAFVPTMGNLHAGHISLIDRARELADRVVASVFVNPTQFGPSEDYAAYPRTLERDAEFLKAAGTDVLFTPTIESIYPFGETEAWVDVPSLSGILCGAVRPGHFRGVATVVARLFNHVSP
;
A
#
# COMPACT_ATOMS: atom_id res chain seq x y z
N MET A 1 10.29 12.53 -6.30
CA MET A 1 9.36 11.76 -5.46
C MET A 1 8.76 12.67 -4.41
N HIS A 2 7.47 12.97 -4.52
CA HIS A 2 6.73 13.65 -3.45
C HIS A 2 6.29 12.62 -2.41
N ARG A 3 6.11 13.05 -1.16
CA ARG A 3 5.73 12.18 -0.04
C ARG A 3 4.49 12.72 0.65
N PHE A 4 3.50 11.87 0.83
CA PHE A 4 2.24 12.21 1.51
C PHE A 4 1.94 11.20 2.61
N ASN A 5 1.47 11.69 3.75
CA ASN A 5 0.93 10.86 4.83
C ASN A 5 -0.61 10.91 4.90
N GLU A 6 -1.24 11.88 4.24
CA GLU A 6 -2.69 12.03 4.21
C GLU A 6 -3.25 11.82 2.79
N PRO A 7 -4.41 11.18 2.63
CA PRO A 7 -4.99 10.93 1.32
C PRO A 7 -5.39 12.19 0.55
N ALA A 8 -5.89 13.24 1.23
CA ALA A 8 -6.40 14.44 0.58
C ALA A 8 -5.34 15.15 -0.30
N PRO A 9 -4.17 15.55 0.23
CA PRO A 9 -3.15 16.20 -0.58
C PRO A 9 -2.58 15.28 -1.67
N MET A 10 -2.47 13.97 -1.41
CA MET A 10 -2.07 13.01 -2.45
C MET A 10 -3.09 13.00 -3.59
N ARG A 11 -4.39 12.92 -3.29
CA ARG A 11 -5.46 12.88 -4.30
C ARG A 11 -5.48 14.13 -5.17
N GLU A 12 -5.13 15.29 -4.62
CA GLU A 12 -4.99 16.53 -5.39
C GLU A 12 -3.88 16.42 -6.44
N GLU A 13 -2.69 15.93 -6.07
CA GLU A 13 -1.61 15.70 -7.04
C GLU A 13 -2.00 14.67 -8.10
N LEU A 14 -2.56 13.53 -7.69
CA LEU A 14 -2.99 12.50 -8.63
C LEU A 14 -4.11 13.00 -9.56
N ARG A 15 -4.94 13.95 -9.10
CA ARG A 15 -6.01 14.54 -9.93
C ARG A 15 -5.43 15.32 -11.09
N GLU A 16 -4.35 16.08 -10.88
CA GLU A 16 -3.66 16.79 -11.97
C GLU A 16 -3.11 15.82 -13.03
N TRP A 17 -2.57 14.68 -12.61
CA TRP A 17 -2.11 13.63 -13.53
C TRP A 17 -3.27 13.04 -14.35
N ARG A 18 -4.43 12.81 -13.72
CA ARG A 18 -5.62 12.32 -14.43
C ARG A 18 -6.20 13.34 -15.40
N ILE A 19 -6.20 14.64 -15.05
CA ILE A 19 -6.59 15.72 -15.97
C ILE A 19 -5.67 15.73 -17.19
N ALA A 20 -4.37 15.53 -16.98
CA ALA A 20 -3.38 15.37 -18.04
C ALA A 20 -3.45 14.01 -18.77
N ARG A 21 -4.42 13.14 -18.45
CA ARG A 21 -4.60 11.79 -19.00
C ARG A 21 -3.40 10.86 -18.85
N LEU A 22 -2.59 11.07 -17.82
CA LEU A 22 -1.49 10.19 -17.46
C LEU A 22 -2.04 8.93 -16.78
N ARG A 23 -1.51 7.77 -17.15
CA ARG A 23 -1.80 6.49 -16.49
C ARG A 23 -0.97 6.38 -15.22
N ILE A 24 -1.56 5.81 -14.18
CA ILE A 24 -0.93 5.66 -12.86
C ILE A 24 -0.73 4.16 -12.60
N ALA A 25 0.47 3.74 -12.25
CA ALA A 25 0.71 2.42 -11.69
C ALA A 25 0.89 2.53 -10.18
N PHE A 26 0.42 1.52 -9.45
CA PHE A 26 0.49 1.50 -8.00
C PHE A 26 1.12 0.22 -7.47
N VAL A 27 2.10 0.38 -6.59
CA VAL A 27 2.81 -0.72 -5.91
C VAL A 27 2.58 -0.59 -4.39
N PRO A 28 1.60 -1.30 -3.81
CA PRO A 28 1.39 -1.30 -2.37
C PRO A 28 2.43 -2.18 -1.67
N THR A 29 3.05 -1.66 -0.61
CA THR A 29 4.03 -2.39 0.21
C THR A 29 3.83 -2.12 1.70
N MET A 30 4.44 -2.95 2.54
CA MET A 30 4.56 -2.71 3.99
C MET A 30 5.93 -2.11 4.38
N GLY A 31 6.76 -1.69 3.42
CA GLY A 31 8.12 -1.22 3.69
C GLY A 31 9.14 -2.34 3.92
N ASN A 32 10.30 -1.97 4.46
CA ASN A 32 11.50 -2.81 4.55
C ASN A 32 11.89 -3.39 3.19
N LEU A 33 12.11 -2.48 2.25
CA LEU A 33 12.21 -2.79 0.83
C LEU A 33 13.53 -3.48 0.49
N HIS A 34 13.47 -4.27 -0.58
CA HIS A 34 14.58 -5.05 -1.13
C HIS A 34 14.45 -5.15 -2.65
N ALA A 35 15.41 -5.78 -3.33
CA ALA A 35 15.47 -5.85 -4.80
C ALA A 35 14.16 -6.34 -5.46
N GLY A 36 13.49 -7.35 -4.87
CA GLY A 36 12.17 -7.79 -5.36
C GLY A 36 11.11 -6.68 -5.38
N HIS A 37 11.06 -5.80 -4.38
CA HIS A 37 10.16 -4.64 -4.40
C HIS A 37 10.52 -3.66 -5.51
N ILE A 38 11.81 -3.42 -5.73
CA ILE A 38 12.30 -2.51 -6.77
C ILE A 38 11.96 -3.02 -8.17
N SER A 39 12.03 -4.33 -8.40
CA SER A 39 11.58 -4.90 -9.69
C SER A 39 10.10 -4.65 -10.00
N LEU A 40 9.25 -4.49 -8.97
CA LEU A 40 7.85 -4.11 -9.18
C LEU A 40 7.73 -2.65 -9.61
N ILE A 41 8.57 -1.77 -9.07
CA ILE A 41 8.65 -0.36 -9.48
C ILE A 41 9.15 -0.25 -10.92
N ASP A 42 10.20 -1.00 -11.27
CA ASP A 42 10.73 -1.03 -12.64
C ASP A 42 9.64 -1.46 -13.62
N ARG A 43 8.91 -2.54 -13.30
CA ARG A 43 7.80 -3.00 -14.13
C ARG A 43 6.64 -1.99 -14.19
N ALA A 44 6.33 -1.32 -13.09
CA ALA A 44 5.28 -0.29 -13.03
C ALA A 44 5.60 0.89 -13.96
N ARG A 45 6.88 1.30 -14.06
CA ARG A 45 7.34 2.38 -14.95
C ARG A 45 7.21 2.05 -16.43
N GLU A 46 7.27 0.77 -16.79
CA GLU A 46 7.00 0.33 -18.17
C GLU A 46 5.51 0.38 -18.51
N LEU A 47 4.64 0.27 -17.50
CA LEU A 47 3.21 0.09 -17.67
C LEU A 47 2.40 1.39 -17.52
N ALA A 48 2.98 2.47 -16.99
CA ALA A 48 2.27 3.71 -16.70
C ALA A 48 3.20 4.93 -16.79
N ASP A 49 2.61 6.12 -16.90
CA ASP A 49 3.36 7.38 -17.01
C ASP A 49 3.83 7.88 -15.63
N ARG A 50 3.13 7.45 -14.57
CA ARG A 50 3.40 7.81 -13.18
C ARG A 50 3.35 6.59 -12.28
N VAL A 51 4.25 6.52 -11.30
CA VAL A 51 4.30 5.43 -10.32
C VAL A 51 4.08 5.97 -8.91
N VAL A 52 3.08 5.39 -8.26
CA VAL A 52 2.80 5.57 -6.83
C VAL A 52 3.24 4.30 -6.10
N ALA A 53 3.96 4.45 -4.99
CA ALA A 53 4.22 3.35 -4.07
C ALA A 53 3.65 3.70 -2.69
N SER A 54 3.13 2.72 -1.96
CA SER A 54 2.80 2.92 -0.54
C SER A 54 3.71 2.13 0.38
N VAL A 55 4.02 2.70 1.53
CA VAL A 55 4.65 2.01 2.66
C VAL A 55 3.71 2.11 3.85
N PHE A 56 3.01 1.02 4.15
CA PHE A 56 2.04 0.96 5.23
C PHE A 56 2.01 -0.44 5.85
N VAL A 57 2.47 -0.57 7.09
CA VAL A 57 2.34 -1.81 7.86
C VAL A 57 0.91 -1.91 8.36
N ASN A 58 0.07 -2.61 7.62
CA ASN A 58 -1.35 -2.73 7.93
C ASN A 58 -1.57 -3.61 9.19
N PRO A 59 -2.13 -3.10 10.30
CA PRO A 59 -2.38 -3.92 11.49
C PRO A 59 -3.41 -5.03 11.26
N THR A 60 -4.38 -4.82 10.37
CA THR A 60 -5.54 -5.73 10.20
C THR A 60 -5.21 -7.08 9.58
N GLN A 61 -4.02 -7.21 8.98
CA GLN A 61 -3.54 -8.47 8.41
C GLN A 61 -2.59 -9.23 9.35
N PHE A 62 -2.41 -8.78 10.59
CA PHE A 62 -1.65 -9.48 11.61
C PHE A 62 -2.57 -10.10 12.66
N GLY A 63 -2.35 -11.37 12.98
CA GLY A 63 -3.01 -12.04 14.10
C GLY A 63 -2.44 -11.62 15.47
N PRO A 64 -3.13 -11.93 16.59
CA PRO A 64 -2.70 -11.53 17.94
C PRO A 64 -1.33 -12.07 18.36
N SER A 65 -0.94 -13.23 17.83
CA SER A 65 0.36 -13.88 18.09
C SER A 65 1.40 -13.60 17.00
N GLU A 66 1.09 -12.71 16.05
CA GLU A 66 1.99 -12.36 14.97
C GLU A 66 2.82 -11.11 15.29
N ASP A 67 3.83 -10.87 14.49
CA ASP A 67 4.96 -9.99 14.79
C ASP A 67 4.73 -8.52 14.36
N TYR A 68 3.50 -8.01 14.43
CA TYR A 68 3.20 -6.61 14.06
C TYR A 68 4.11 -5.59 14.78
N ALA A 69 4.37 -5.81 16.07
CA ALA A 69 5.24 -4.96 16.87
C ALA A 69 6.70 -5.04 16.44
N ALA A 70 7.18 -6.24 16.07
CA ALA A 70 8.55 -6.48 15.65
C ALA A 70 8.78 -6.24 14.15
N TYR A 71 7.72 -5.98 13.38
CA TYR A 71 7.83 -5.75 11.93
C TYR A 71 8.80 -4.59 11.65
N PRO A 72 9.82 -4.79 10.80
CA PRO A 72 10.85 -3.79 10.54
C PRO A 72 10.26 -2.56 9.85
N ARG A 73 10.61 -1.37 10.36
CA ARG A 73 10.18 -0.07 9.81
C ARG A 73 11.41 0.73 9.44
N THR A 74 11.75 0.77 8.15
CA THR A 74 12.97 1.39 7.62
C THR A 74 12.65 2.49 6.61
N LEU A 75 11.67 3.34 6.94
CA LEU A 75 11.01 4.21 5.98
C LEU A 75 11.96 5.16 5.21
N GLU A 76 12.99 5.69 5.86
CA GLU A 76 13.95 6.57 5.18
C GLU A 76 14.79 5.81 4.15
N ARG A 77 15.25 4.60 4.47
CA ARG A 77 15.94 3.71 3.51
C ARG A 77 15.01 3.29 2.38
N ASP A 78 13.75 2.99 2.69
CA ASP A 78 12.75 2.62 1.70
C ASP A 78 12.50 3.78 0.72
N ALA A 79 12.41 5.01 1.23
CA ALA A 79 12.24 6.21 0.44
C ALA A 79 13.44 6.49 -0.48
N GLU A 80 14.67 6.24 -0.03
CA GLU A 80 15.87 6.33 -0.87
C GLU A 80 15.82 5.34 -2.04
N PHE A 81 15.45 4.08 -1.77
CA PHE A 81 15.34 3.06 -2.80
C PHE A 81 14.24 3.38 -3.83
N LEU A 82 13.06 3.81 -3.38
CA LEU A 82 11.96 4.19 -4.26
C LEU A 82 12.30 5.43 -5.11
N LYS A 83 12.96 6.43 -4.50
CA LYS A 83 13.42 7.62 -5.22
C LYS A 83 14.44 7.23 -6.30
N ALA A 84 15.40 6.36 -5.99
CA ALA A 84 16.39 5.87 -6.94
C ALA A 84 15.76 5.06 -8.08
N ALA A 85 14.70 4.30 -7.79
CA ALA A 85 13.95 3.52 -8.77
C ALA A 85 13.00 4.36 -9.65
N GLY A 86 12.89 5.67 -9.39
CA GLY A 86 12.07 6.58 -10.18
C GLY A 86 10.58 6.59 -9.80
N THR A 87 10.24 6.29 -8.55
CA THR A 87 8.88 6.50 -8.03
C THR A 87 8.52 7.99 -7.98
N ASP A 88 7.33 8.35 -8.47
CA ASP A 88 6.85 9.73 -8.50
C ASP A 88 6.26 10.16 -7.14
N VAL A 89 5.45 9.29 -6.52
CA VAL A 89 4.82 9.55 -5.21
C VAL A 89 5.03 8.37 -4.26
N LEU A 90 5.46 8.68 -3.04
CA LEU A 90 5.49 7.78 -1.90
C LEU A 90 4.35 8.14 -0.94
N PHE A 91 3.40 7.23 -0.79
CA PHE A 91 2.30 7.34 0.18
C PHE A 91 2.65 6.58 1.47
N THR A 92 2.77 7.30 2.58
CA THR A 92 3.11 6.77 3.91
C THR A 92 1.97 7.06 4.89
N PRO A 93 0.79 6.46 4.68
CA PRO A 93 -0.37 6.76 5.51
C PRO A 93 -0.18 6.37 6.97
N THR A 94 -0.87 7.09 7.85
CA THR A 94 -1.09 6.66 9.24
C THR A 94 -2.26 5.67 9.32
N ILE A 95 -2.39 4.96 10.45
CA ILE A 95 -3.53 4.07 10.70
C ILE A 95 -4.82 4.87 10.62
N GLU A 96 -4.87 6.04 11.24
CA GLU A 96 -6.02 6.93 11.30
C GLU A 96 -6.43 7.42 9.91
N SER A 97 -5.47 7.66 9.01
CA SER A 97 -5.75 8.08 7.64
C SER A 97 -6.39 6.98 6.77
N ILE A 98 -6.18 5.70 7.09
CA ILE A 98 -6.76 4.54 6.40
C ILE A 98 -8.02 4.03 7.10
N TYR A 99 -8.03 4.11 8.43
CA TYR A 99 -9.05 3.60 9.36
C TYR A 99 -9.54 4.71 10.31
N PRO A 100 -10.17 5.79 9.79
CA PRO A 100 -10.54 6.95 10.61
C PRO A 100 -11.61 6.66 11.68
N PHE A 101 -12.33 5.55 11.54
CA PHE A 101 -13.34 5.09 12.49
C PHE A 101 -12.93 3.80 13.22
N GLY A 102 -11.67 3.38 13.06
CA GLY A 102 -11.17 2.10 13.55
C GLY A 102 -11.11 1.02 12.47
N GLU A 103 -10.35 -0.03 12.76
CA GLU A 103 -10.00 -1.10 11.82
C GLU A 103 -11.14 -2.08 11.52
N THR A 104 -12.15 -2.13 12.40
CA THR A 104 -13.22 -3.15 12.38
C THR A 104 -14.53 -2.68 11.78
N GLU A 105 -14.67 -1.40 11.44
CA GLU A 105 -15.94 -0.82 11.00
C GLU A 105 -16.42 -1.33 9.63
N ALA A 106 -15.49 -1.60 8.72
CA ALA A 106 -15.80 -2.15 7.41
C ALA A 106 -14.61 -2.92 6.84
N TRP A 107 -14.90 -4.11 6.30
CA TRP A 107 -13.94 -5.00 5.68
C TRP A 107 -14.42 -5.56 4.34
N VAL A 108 -13.46 -6.05 3.56
CA VAL A 108 -13.68 -6.81 2.32
C VAL A 108 -13.19 -8.23 2.56
N ASP A 109 -13.98 -9.22 2.15
CA ASP A 109 -13.63 -10.65 2.27
C ASP A 109 -13.72 -11.33 0.89
N VAL A 110 -12.89 -12.34 0.69
CA VAL A 110 -12.86 -13.18 -0.53
C VAL A 110 -13.02 -14.63 -0.09
N PRO A 111 -14.26 -15.09 0.20
CA PRO A 111 -14.50 -16.30 0.99
C PRO A 111 -13.90 -17.58 0.39
N SER A 112 -13.84 -17.67 -0.94
CA SER A 112 -13.29 -18.84 -1.64
C SER A 112 -11.77 -19.01 -1.49
N LEU A 113 -11.05 -17.95 -1.12
CA LEU A 113 -9.59 -17.94 -1.00
C LEU A 113 -9.10 -17.66 0.42
N SER A 114 -9.87 -16.92 1.23
CA SER A 114 -9.42 -16.45 2.54
C SER A 114 -9.28 -17.55 3.59
N GLY A 115 -9.92 -18.72 3.39
CA GLY A 115 -9.92 -19.85 4.33
C GLY A 115 -9.02 -21.04 3.96
N ILE A 116 -8.24 -20.97 2.88
CA ILE A 116 -7.41 -22.09 2.40
C ILE A 116 -5.92 -21.75 2.41
N LEU A 117 -5.05 -22.77 2.31
CA LEU A 117 -3.58 -22.63 2.30
C LEU A 117 -3.10 -21.76 3.48
N CYS A 118 -2.43 -20.64 3.20
CA CYS A 118 -1.97 -19.68 4.20
C CYS A 118 -3.13 -19.14 5.06
N GLY A 119 -4.33 -18.97 4.48
CA GLY A 119 -5.52 -18.48 5.18
C GLY A 119 -6.01 -19.44 6.27
N ALA A 120 -5.77 -20.74 6.11
CA ALA A 120 -6.13 -21.75 7.12
C ALA A 120 -5.27 -21.65 8.39
N VAL A 121 -4.01 -21.21 8.25
CA VAL A 121 -3.05 -21.06 9.38
C VAL A 121 -2.96 -19.63 9.90
N ARG A 122 -3.47 -18.65 9.15
CA ARG A 122 -3.55 -17.23 9.54
C ARG A 122 -4.99 -16.70 9.40
N PRO A 123 -5.93 -17.12 10.27
CA PRO A 123 -7.33 -16.68 10.17
C PRO A 123 -7.45 -15.15 10.17
N GLY A 124 -8.21 -14.60 9.23
CA GLY A 124 -8.40 -13.14 9.10
C GLY A 124 -7.31 -12.41 8.31
N HIS A 125 -6.13 -13.01 8.07
CA HIS A 125 -5.03 -12.38 7.36
C HIS A 125 -5.45 -11.82 5.99
N PHE A 126 -6.06 -12.65 5.14
CA PHE A 126 -6.47 -12.24 3.80
C PHE A 126 -7.66 -11.27 3.79
N ARG A 127 -8.51 -11.28 4.82
CA ARG A 127 -9.53 -10.23 5.01
C ARG A 127 -8.85 -8.89 5.27
N GLY A 128 -7.82 -8.85 6.12
CA GLY A 128 -7.01 -7.66 6.35
C GLY A 128 -6.35 -7.16 5.07
N VAL A 129 -5.75 -8.06 4.29
CA VAL A 129 -5.14 -7.75 2.99
C VAL A 129 -6.15 -7.19 2.00
N ALA A 130 -7.27 -7.88 1.78
CA ALA A 130 -8.31 -7.43 0.84
C ALA A 130 -8.89 -6.06 1.24
N THR A 131 -9.08 -5.85 2.55
CA THR A 131 -9.58 -4.59 3.10
C THR A 131 -8.62 -3.43 2.85
N VAL A 132 -7.34 -3.58 3.18
CA VAL A 132 -6.37 -2.48 3.01
C VAL A 132 -6.12 -2.18 1.54
N VAL A 133 -6.03 -3.21 0.68
CA VAL A 133 -5.81 -3.01 -0.76
C VAL A 133 -7.01 -2.30 -1.39
N ALA A 134 -8.24 -2.68 -1.04
CA ALA A 134 -9.44 -1.99 -1.52
C ALA A 134 -9.47 -0.50 -1.10
N ARG A 135 -9.10 -0.20 0.15
CA ARG A 135 -8.96 1.19 0.62
C ARG A 135 -7.90 1.93 -0.17
N LEU A 136 -6.70 1.35 -0.33
CA LEU A 136 -5.61 1.98 -1.09
C LEU A 136 -5.99 2.22 -2.55
N PHE A 137 -6.71 1.32 -3.22
CA PHE A 137 -7.27 1.55 -4.56
C PHE A 137 -8.26 2.70 -4.58
N ASN A 138 -9.10 2.87 -3.55
CA ASN A 138 -10.00 4.01 -3.46
C ASN A 138 -9.28 5.35 -3.17
N HIS A 139 -8.08 5.32 -2.58
CA HIS A 139 -7.27 6.52 -2.38
C HIS A 139 -6.42 6.87 -3.61
N VAL A 140 -5.78 5.86 -4.21
CA VAL A 140 -4.83 6.04 -5.31
C VAL A 140 -5.52 6.04 -6.67
N SER A 141 -6.64 5.34 -6.82
CA SER A 141 -7.36 5.13 -8.10
C SER A 141 -6.40 5.01 -9.29
N PRO A 142 -5.53 3.98 -9.27
CA PRO A 142 -4.51 3.77 -10.28
C PRO A 142 -5.10 3.46 -11.66
#